data_AF-W7E7Q3-F1
#
_entry.id   AF-W7E7Q3-F1
#
_cell.length_a   1.000
_cell.length_b   1.000
_cell.length_c   1.000
_cell.angle_alpha   90.00
_cell.angle_beta   90.00
_cell.angle_gamma   90.00
#
_symmetry.space_group_name_H-M   'P 1'
#
loop_
_entity.id
_entity.type
_entity.pdbx_description
1 polymer ?
#
loop_
_entity_poly.entity_id
_entity_poly.type
_entity_poly.pdbx_seq_one_letter_code
_entity_poly.pdbx_strand_id
1 'polypeptide(L)'
;MKFYNQNYFYYQNYDIIYEQFLTSNMQAVILGSELPVKKCRFCNKENAEYDENRKQKVTFKKNSHVIPEALGNKKLFMNYECDLCNAEFGDGIENQFGNWSKPMRTLYRLKGKKGVPTFKNNSKSNSGRIEYKEEKLISTNSEDDLVHTFDETQKKITYHLKRDTYIPRDVLKTFVKMGVSLIPDNELTPFEPLIKWIKGDETIDFTISINHTFRPGVYPNDFIFLTVLRRKKIINHVPYAVFILSYGNDIFQLPLTAVDYDQKLNGCDIDFPFFFLPNNTDFDPLFERLNLNNTCAVKNEQVLVDIEFSEVNKITI
;
A
#
# COMPACT_ATOMS: atom_id res chain seq x y z
N MET A 1 -13.34 11.99 21.44
CA MET A 1 -14.43 12.86 20.92
C MET A 1 -14.02 13.74 19.73
N LYS A 2 -12.72 14.04 19.50
CA LYS A 2 -12.26 14.95 18.41
C LYS A 2 -12.37 14.43 16.96
N PHE A 3 -12.55 13.12 16.71
CA PHE A 3 -12.50 12.55 15.34
C PHE A 3 -13.82 11.95 14.82
N TYR A 4 -14.91 11.97 15.60
CA TYR A 4 -16.20 11.37 15.21
C TYR A 4 -16.80 11.99 13.92
N ASN A 5 -16.52 13.26 13.64
CA ASN A 5 -17.05 13.95 12.46
C ASN A 5 -16.40 13.51 11.13
N GLN A 6 -15.19 12.94 11.15
CA GLN A 6 -14.48 12.57 9.92
C GLN A 6 -15.12 11.35 9.25
N ASN A 7 -15.44 10.32 10.01
CA ASN A 7 -16.11 9.14 9.45
C ASN A 7 -17.57 9.43 9.09
N TYR A 8 -18.20 10.42 9.73
CA TYR A 8 -19.54 10.86 9.37
C TYR A 8 -19.59 11.43 7.94
N PHE A 9 -18.54 12.12 7.48
CA PHE A 9 -18.44 12.57 6.08
C PHE A 9 -18.55 11.39 5.10
N TYR A 10 -17.82 10.30 5.35
CA TYR A 10 -17.88 9.11 4.50
C TYR A 10 -19.24 8.44 4.54
N TYR A 11 -19.80 8.27 5.74
CA TYR A 11 -21.14 7.72 5.93
C TYR A 11 -22.22 8.50 5.16
N GLN A 12 -22.11 9.84 5.12
CA GLN A 12 -23.05 10.69 4.41
C GLN A 12 -22.88 10.62 2.89
N ASN A 13 -21.65 10.60 2.39
CA ASN A 13 -21.37 10.80 0.97
C ASN A 13 -21.08 9.52 0.17
N TYR A 14 -20.78 8.39 0.83
CA TYR A 14 -20.32 7.17 0.18
C TYR A 14 -21.11 5.93 0.59
N ASP A 15 -21.16 4.97 -0.32
CA ASP A 15 -21.55 3.57 -0.10
C ASP A 15 -20.28 2.71 0.00
N ILE A 16 -20.23 1.77 0.93
CA ILE A 16 -19.19 0.75 0.98
C ILE A 16 -19.49 -0.29 -0.10
N ILE A 17 -18.61 -0.42 -1.09
CA ILE A 17 -18.77 -1.42 -2.16
C ILE A 17 -17.87 -2.66 -1.96
N TYR A 18 -16.83 -2.52 -1.13
CA TYR A 18 -16.00 -3.63 -0.66
C TYR A 18 -15.39 -3.27 0.68
N GLU A 19 -15.36 -4.20 1.64
CA GLU A 19 -14.64 -4.06 2.91
C GLU A 19 -14.10 -5.41 3.36
N GLN A 20 -12.87 -5.43 3.88
CA GLN A 20 -12.27 -6.64 4.43
C GLN A 20 -11.30 -6.32 5.57
N PHE A 21 -11.38 -7.14 6.61
CA PHE A 21 -10.38 -7.25 7.67
C PHE A 21 -9.59 -8.53 7.45
N LEU A 22 -8.27 -8.42 7.37
CA LEU A 22 -7.36 -9.56 7.23
C LEU A 22 -6.61 -9.81 8.53
N THR A 23 -6.63 -11.05 9.01
CA THR A 23 -5.87 -11.51 10.19
C THR A 23 -5.16 -12.82 9.89
N SER A 24 -4.16 -13.19 10.68
CA SER A 24 -3.46 -14.47 10.55
C SER A 24 -4.40 -15.70 10.63
N ASN A 25 -5.46 -15.60 11.43
CA ASN A 25 -6.38 -16.70 11.74
C ASN A 25 -7.56 -16.87 10.77
N MET A 26 -7.77 -15.93 9.84
CA MET A 26 -8.88 -16.06 8.89
C MET A 26 -8.61 -17.12 7.81
N GLN A 27 -9.68 -17.61 7.18
CA GLN A 27 -9.59 -18.37 5.94
C GLN A 27 -9.20 -17.46 4.77
N ALA A 28 -8.52 -18.01 3.77
CA ALA A 28 -8.20 -17.26 2.57
C ALA A 28 -9.49 -16.89 1.81
N VAL A 29 -9.55 -15.66 1.31
CA VAL A 29 -10.59 -15.12 0.44
C VAL A 29 -10.02 -15.02 -0.97
N ILE A 30 -10.73 -15.58 -1.93
CA ILE A 30 -10.38 -15.50 -3.36
C ILE A 30 -11.48 -14.70 -4.05
N LEU A 31 -11.11 -13.57 -4.63
CA LEU A 31 -12.02 -12.73 -5.39
C LEU A 31 -12.15 -13.22 -6.83
N GLY A 32 -13.32 -13.03 -7.41
CA GLY A 32 -13.61 -13.39 -8.80
C GLY A 32 -14.10 -14.82 -8.98
N SER A 33 -14.64 -15.06 -10.16
CA SER A 33 -15.29 -16.32 -10.52
C SER A 33 -14.32 -17.51 -10.58
N GLU A 34 -14.81 -18.68 -10.16
CA GLU A 34 -14.13 -19.98 -10.36
C GLU A 34 -14.55 -20.66 -11.68
N LEU A 35 -15.29 -19.95 -12.54
CA LEU A 35 -15.74 -20.49 -13.82
C LEU A 35 -14.57 -20.93 -14.72
N PRO A 36 -14.81 -21.91 -15.62
CA PRO A 36 -13.78 -22.42 -16.53
C PRO A 36 -13.20 -21.36 -17.47
N VAL A 37 -14.03 -20.38 -17.85
CA VAL A 37 -13.60 -19.21 -18.62
C VAL A 37 -13.26 -18.09 -17.65
N LYS A 38 -11.97 -17.74 -17.61
CA LYS A 38 -11.43 -16.65 -16.79
C LYS A 38 -11.01 -15.53 -17.71
N LYS A 39 -11.41 -14.31 -17.38
CA LYS A 39 -10.99 -13.08 -18.07
C LYS A 39 -10.11 -12.24 -17.15
N CYS A 40 -8.98 -11.79 -17.66
CA CYS A 40 -8.07 -10.95 -16.90
C CYS A 40 -8.63 -9.53 -16.81
N ARG A 41 -8.78 -9.01 -15.59
CA ARG A 41 -9.24 -7.65 -15.29
C ARG A 41 -8.34 -6.57 -15.90
N PHE A 42 -7.06 -6.84 -16.07
CA PHE A 42 -6.08 -5.86 -16.49
C PHE A 42 -5.87 -5.84 -18.01
N CYS A 43 -5.69 -7.00 -18.64
CA CYS A 43 -5.45 -7.07 -20.08
C CYS A 43 -6.67 -7.47 -20.91
N ASN A 44 -7.82 -7.73 -20.27
CA ASN A 44 -9.07 -8.17 -20.89
C ASN A 44 -8.99 -9.46 -21.73
N LYS A 45 -7.90 -10.22 -21.60
CA LYS A 45 -7.72 -11.50 -22.30
C LYS A 45 -8.27 -12.68 -21.51
N GLU A 46 -8.79 -13.66 -22.23
CA GLU A 46 -9.32 -14.90 -21.65
C GLU A 46 -8.25 -15.98 -21.50
N ASN A 47 -8.51 -16.99 -20.67
CA ASN A 47 -7.61 -18.14 -20.53
C ASN A 47 -7.43 -18.86 -21.87
N ALA A 48 -6.18 -19.23 -22.16
CA ALA A 48 -5.71 -19.82 -23.42
C ALA A 48 -5.71 -18.90 -24.65
N GLU A 49 -6.22 -17.66 -24.55
CA GLU A 49 -6.04 -16.64 -25.59
C GLU A 49 -4.54 -16.36 -25.79
N TYR A 50 -4.10 -16.17 -27.04
CA TYR A 50 -2.73 -15.78 -27.34
C TYR A 50 -2.54 -14.28 -27.13
N ASP A 51 -1.53 -13.90 -26.35
CA ASP A 51 -1.12 -12.51 -26.20
C ASP A 51 -0.04 -12.18 -27.22
N GLU A 52 -0.39 -11.38 -28.23
CA GLU A 52 0.55 -11.00 -29.29
C GLU A 52 1.70 -10.12 -28.82
N ASN A 53 1.53 -9.35 -27.75
CA ASN A 53 2.58 -8.46 -27.23
C ASN A 53 3.59 -9.27 -26.42
N ARG A 54 3.09 -10.23 -25.63
CA ARG A 54 3.91 -11.07 -24.72
C ARG A 54 4.27 -12.43 -25.32
N LYS A 55 3.85 -12.69 -26.57
CA LYS A 55 4.11 -13.88 -27.40
C LYS A 55 3.88 -15.21 -26.70
N GLN A 56 2.82 -15.30 -25.90
CA GLN A 56 2.49 -16.51 -25.15
C GLN A 56 1.00 -16.60 -24.83
N LYS A 57 0.52 -17.80 -24.49
CA LYS A 57 -0.87 -18.02 -24.07
C LYS A 57 -1.11 -17.48 -22.66
N VAL A 58 -2.29 -16.90 -22.45
CA VAL A 58 -2.74 -16.41 -21.16
C VAL A 58 -3.12 -17.58 -20.25
N THR A 59 -2.58 -17.59 -19.04
CA THR A 59 -2.85 -18.61 -18.01
C THR A 59 -3.17 -17.95 -16.66
N PHE A 60 -3.83 -18.69 -15.78
CA PHE A 60 -4.21 -18.27 -14.42
C PHE A 60 -3.80 -19.35 -13.42
N LYS A 61 -2.53 -19.76 -13.47
CA LYS A 61 -1.98 -20.85 -12.66
C LYS A 61 -1.40 -20.34 -11.33
N LYS A 62 -1.05 -19.06 -11.25
CA LYS A 62 -0.50 -18.43 -10.05
C LYS A 62 -1.62 -17.94 -9.15
N ASN A 63 -1.36 -17.97 -7.85
CA ASN A 63 -2.18 -17.29 -6.86
C ASN A 63 -1.82 -15.79 -6.89
N SER A 64 -2.60 -15.05 -7.65
CA SER A 64 -2.46 -13.60 -7.78
C SER A 64 -2.94 -12.90 -6.50
N HIS A 65 -2.06 -12.13 -5.88
CA HIS A 65 -2.37 -11.40 -4.65
C HIS A 65 -3.03 -10.05 -4.98
N VAL A 66 -4.12 -9.72 -4.28
CA VAL A 66 -4.79 -8.41 -4.40
C VAL A 66 -3.90 -7.30 -3.83
N ILE A 67 -3.30 -7.57 -2.67
CA ILE A 67 -2.31 -6.72 -2.00
C ILE A 67 -0.97 -7.45 -2.00
N PRO A 68 0.17 -6.80 -2.29
CA PRO A 68 1.48 -7.45 -2.29
C PRO A 68 1.73 -8.27 -1.02
N GLU A 69 2.20 -9.51 -1.20
CA GLU A 69 2.54 -10.42 -0.09
C GLU A 69 3.53 -9.78 0.90
N ALA A 70 4.37 -8.85 0.42
CA ALA A 70 5.34 -8.14 1.23
C ALA A 70 4.72 -7.24 2.30
N LEU A 71 3.44 -6.88 2.20
CA LEU A 71 2.69 -6.18 3.25
C LEU A 71 2.12 -7.13 4.32
N GLY A 72 2.44 -8.42 4.26
CA GLY A 72 1.88 -9.43 5.17
C GLY A 72 0.61 -10.09 4.63
N ASN A 73 0.18 -9.78 3.40
CA ASN A 73 -1.00 -10.43 2.81
C ASN A 73 -0.73 -11.92 2.52
N LYS A 74 -1.37 -12.79 3.30
CA LYS A 74 -1.39 -14.25 3.05
C LYS A 74 -2.80 -14.78 2.75
N LYS A 75 -3.80 -13.89 2.68
CA LYS A 75 -5.21 -14.26 2.82
C LYS A 75 -6.11 -13.74 1.72
N LEU A 76 -5.71 -12.72 0.97
CA LEU A 76 -6.56 -12.13 -0.08
C LEU A 76 -5.93 -12.30 -1.47
N PHE A 77 -6.61 -13.09 -2.29
CA PHE A 77 -6.20 -13.46 -3.65
C PHE A 77 -7.29 -13.09 -4.66
N MET A 78 -6.96 -13.13 -5.95
CA MET A 78 -7.90 -12.89 -7.05
C MET A 78 -7.71 -13.88 -8.20
N ASN A 79 -8.83 -14.28 -8.80
CA ASN A 79 -8.90 -15.17 -9.96
C ASN A 79 -8.93 -14.44 -11.31
N TYR A 80 -8.99 -13.11 -11.31
CA TYR A 80 -9.06 -12.27 -12.51
C TYR A 80 -7.74 -11.52 -12.81
N GLU A 81 -6.61 -11.98 -12.32
CA GLU A 81 -5.27 -11.52 -12.76
C GLU A 81 -4.52 -12.69 -13.39
N CYS A 82 -4.23 -12.60 -14.68
CA CYS A 82 -3.49 -13.64 -15.38
C CYS A 82 -2.00 -13.65 -15.01
N ASP A 83 -1.34 -14.79 -15.21
CA ASP A 83 0.06 -15.01 -14.85
C ASP A 83 1.03 -14.02 -15.53
N LEU A 84 0.62 -13.49 -16.70
CA LEU A 84 1.39 -12.53 -17.48
C LEU A 84 1.35 -11.14 -16.85
N CYS A 85 0.14 -10.64 -16.53
CA CYS A 85 -0.04 -9.38 -15.82
C CYS A 85 0.55 -9.46 -14.41
N ASN A 86 0.36 -10.58 -13.71
CA ASN A 86 0.94 -10.80 -12.39
C ASN A 86 2.48 -10.70 -12.42
N ALA A 87 3.14 -11.29 -13.41
CA ALA A 87 4.59 -11.17 -13.59
C ALA A 87 5.01 -9.73 -13.93
N GLU A 88 4.30 -9.10 -14.88
CA GLU A 88 4.56 -7.73 -15.31
C GLU A 88 4.45 -6.72 -14.15
N PHE A 89 3.43 -6.83 -13.30
CA PHE A 89 3.31 -5.98 -12.12
C PHE A 89 4.34 -6.32 -11.04
N GLY A 90 4.63 -7.61 -10.84
CA GLY A 90 5.63 -8.08 -9.88
C GLY A 90 7.03 -7.57 -10.18
N ASP A 91 7.45 -7.62 -11.44
CA ASP A 91 8.76 -7.14 -11.91
C ASP A 91 8.79 -5.60 -12.08
N GLY A 92 7.62 -5.00 -12.32
CA GLY A 92 7.43 -3.56 -12.52
C GLY A 92 7.00 -2.81 -11.26
N ILE A 93 5.74 -2.37 -11.24
CA ILE A 93 5.23 -1.42 -10.25
C ILE A 93 5.33 -1.94 -8.80
N GLU A 94 5.07 -3.22 -8.56
CA GLU A 94 5.12 -3.81 -7.21
C GLU A 94 6.55 -3.89 -6.67
N ASN A 95 7.56 -4.02 -7.56
CA ASN A 95 8.96 -3.93 -7.17
C ASN A 95 9.31 -2.50 -6.73
N GLN A 96 8.82 -1.48 -7.43
CA GLN A 96 8.98 -0.06 -7.02
C GLN A 96 8.34 0.21 -5.66
N PHE A 97 7.12 -0.29 -5.46
CA PHE A 97 6.46 -0.28 -4.15
C PHE A 97 7.28 -1.01 -3.09
N GLY A 98 7.91 -2.12 -3.45
CA GLY A 98 8.83 -2.87 -2.59
C GLY A 98 10.03 -2.04 -2.14
N ASN A 99 10.67 -1.33 -3.04
CA ASN A 99 11.81 -0.46 -2.72
C ASN A 99 11.38 0.68 -1.80
N TRP A 100 10.22 1.29 -2.10
CA TRP A 100 9.66 2.36 -1.29
C TRP A 100 9.32 1.87 0.12
N SER A 101 8.46 0.86 0.26
CA SER A 101 7.89 0.45 1.56
C SER A 101 8.84 -0.32 2.47
N LYS A 102 10.02 -0.75 2.00
CA LYS A 102 10.97 -1.60 2.75
C LYS A 102 11.27 -1.12 4.17
N PRO A 103 11.62 0.15 4.45
CA PRO A 103 11.98 0.55 5.81
C PRO A 103 10.84 0.35 6.80
N MET A 104 9.62 0.79 6.45
CA MET A 104 8.45 0.67 7.33
C MET A 104 8.06 -0.80 7.51
N ARG A 105 8.11 -1.62 6.44
CA ARG A 105 7.81 -3.07 6.56
C ARG A 105 8.80 -3.81 7.47
N THR A 106 10.07 -3.37 7.51
CA THR A 106 11.06 -3.88 8.47
C THR A 106 10.69 -3.48 9.89
N LEU A 107 10.45 -2.18 10.15
CA LEU A 107 10.11 -1.67 11.49
C LEU A 107 8.80 -2.28 12.03
N TYR A 108 7.79 -2.43 11.17
CA TYR A 108 6.50 -3.05 11.53
C TYR A 108 6.57 -4.57 11.63
N ARG A 109 7.71 -5.19 11.27
CA ARG A 109 7.93 -6.64 11.31
C ARG A 109 6.96 -7.40 10.41
N LEU A 110 6.65 -6.85 9.23
CA LEU A 110 5.73 -7.46 8.27
C LEU A 110 6.40 -8.64 7.56
N LYS A 111 5.74 -9.80 7.62
CA LYS A 111 6.26 -11.06 7.05
C LYS A 111 5.88 -11.19 5.57
N GLY A 112 6.87 -11.00 4.70
CA GLY A 112 6.76 -11.30 3.27
C GLY A 112 6.98 -12.78 2.94
N LYS A 113 7.37 -13.06 1.70
CA LYS A 113 7.67 -14.44 1.23
C LYS A 113 8.86 -15.08 1.93
N LYS A 114 9.89 -14.29 2.27
CA LYS A 114 11.14 -14.73 2.90
C LYS A 114 11.26 -14.28 4.36
N GLY A 115 10.12 -14.07 5.03
CA GLY A 115 10.08 -13.50 6.39
C GLY A 115 10.09 -11.97 6.39
N VAL A 116 10.51 -11.37 7.52
CA VAL A 116 10.65 -9.93 7.67
C VAL A 116 11.86 -9.44 6.88
N PRO A 117 11.76 -8.38 6.07
CA PRO A 117 12.89 -7.90 5.29
C PRO A 117 14.00 -7.33 6.21
N THR A 118 15.25 -7.72 5.95
CA THR A 118 16.41 -7.00 6.48
C THR A 118 16.56 -5.67 5.77
N PHE A 119 16.69 -4.60 6.55
CA PHE A 119 16.97 -3.26 6.05
C PHE A 119 18.47 -2.96 6.15
N LYS A 120 19.00 -2.28 5.12
CA LYS A 120 20.37 -1.75 5.08
C LYS A 120 20.31 -0.39 4.41
N ASN A 121 21.02 0.59 4.93
CA ASN A 121 21.07 1.94 4.36
C ASN A 121 21.84 1.99 3.03
N ASN A 122 22.75 1.06 2.82
CA ASN A 122 23.47 0.93 1.57
C ASN A 122 23.86 -0.53 1.27
N SER A 123 24.30 -0.78 0.04
CA SER A 123 24.65 -2.13 -0.44
C SER A 123 26.04 -2.61 0.00
N LYS A 124 26.81 -1.80 0.75
CA LYS A 124 28.15 -2.20 1.20
C LYS A 124 28.03 -3.28 2.29
N SER A 125 29.08 -4.10 2.41
CA SER A 125 29.16 -5.16 3.43
C SER A 125 29.10 -4.60 4.85
N ASN A 126 29.67 -3.41 5.08
CA ASN A 126 29.70 -2.72 6.37
C ASN A 126 28.63 -1.62 6.48
N SER A 127 27.38 -1.89 6.06
CA SER A 127 26.26 -0.94 6.20
C SER A 127 25.54 -1.14 7.53
N GLY A 128 25.08 -0.03 8.12
CA GLY A 128 24.12 -0.05 9.21
C GLY A 128 22.88 -0.84 8.80
N ARG A 129 22.39 -1.70 9.68
CA ARG A 129 21.37 -2.69 9.36
C ARG A 129 20.31 -2.83 10.45
N ILE A 130 19.11 -3.18 10.03
CA ILE A 130 18.01 -3.58 10.93
C ILE A 130 17.51 -4.95 10.48
N GLU A 131 17.44 -5.90 11.39
CA GLU A 131 16.93 -7.24 11.14
C GLU A 131 16.02 -7.73 12.26
N TYR A 132 15.05 -8.58 11.90
CA TYR A 132 14.20 -9.25 12.87
C TYR A 132 14.67 -10.69 13.06
N LYS A 133 15.13 -11.03 14.26
CA LYS A 133 15.63 -12.37 14.63
C LYS A 133 15.25 -12.68 16.07
N GLU A 134 14.90 -13.93 16.34
CA GLU A 134 14.56 -14.40 17.70
C GLU A 134 13.51 -13.52 18.40
N GLU A 135 12.47 -13.14 17.64
CA GLU A 135 11.40 -12.23 18.09
C GLU A 135 11.87 -10.84 18.56
N LYS A 136 13.07 -10.42 18.15
CA LYS A 136 13.67 -9.11 18.46
C LYS A 136 14.00 -8.35 17.18
N LEU A 137 13.78 -7.04 17.21
CA LEU A 137 14.29 -6.12 16.19
C LEU A 137 15.71 -5.69 16.61
N ILE A 138 16.70 -6.11 15.84
CA ILE A 138 18.12 -5.85 16.10
C ILE A 138 18.59 -4.77 15.14
N SER A 139 19.08 -3.66 15.69
CA SER A 139 19.64 -2.55 14.91
C SER A 139 21.14 -2.46 15.20
N THR A 140 21.95 -2.39 14.14
CA THR A 140 23.41 -2.32 14.26
C THR A 140 23.92 -1.20 13.38
N ASN A 141 24.66 -0.26 13.97
CA ASN A 141 25.39 0.76 13.22
C ASN A 141 26.71 0.19 12.71
N SER A 142 27.24 0.76 11.64
CA SER A 142 28.66 0.64 11.28
C SER A 142 29.36 1.98 11.45
N GLU A 143 30.69 1.98 11.41
CA GLU A 143 31.52 3.19 11.58
C GLU A 143 31.13 4.32 10.61
N ASP A 144 30.78 3.97 9.37
CA ASP A 144 30.48 4.93 8.29
C ASP A 144 28.98 5.10 8.00
N ASP A 145 28.09 4.38 8.70
CA ASP A 145 26.66 4.33 8.38
C ASP A 145 25.82 4.05 9.63
N LEU A 146 25.31 5.14 10.20
CA LEU A 146 24.42 5.11 11.36
C LEU A 146 22.99 4.89 10.88
N VAL A 147 22.46 3.69 11.11
CA VAL A 147 21.04 3.38 10.85
C VAL A 147 20.13 3.92 11.96
N HIS A 148 20.70 4.16 13.14
CA HIS A 148 19.99 4.78 14.26
C HIS A 148 20.92 5.57 15.17
N THR A 149 20.35 6.52 15.91
CA THR A 149 20.95 7.17 17.08
C THR A 149 20.10 6.87 18.30
N PHE A 150 20.70 6.93 19.49
CA PHE A 150 20.01 6.67 20.76
C PHE A 150 20.26 7.80 21.75
N ASP A 151 19.18 8.44 22.19
CA ASP A 151 19.18 9.40 23.31
C ASP A 151 18.69 8.68 24.57
N GLU A 152 19.61 8.40 25.48
CA GLU A 152 19.31 7.72 26.74
C GLU A 152 18.45 8.58 27.68
N THR A 153 18.60 9.90 27.64
CA THR A 153 17.86 10.83 28.51
C THR A 153 16.39 10.88 28.10
N GLN A 154 16.14 10.96 26.79
CA GLN A 154 14.80 10.95 26.21
C GLN A 154 14.22 9.55 26.03
N LYS A 155 15.01 8.50 26.28
CA LYS A 155 14.64 7.09 26.01
C LYS A 155 14.15 6.91 24.57
N LYS A 156 14.88 7.52 23.63
CA LYS A 156 14.45 7.70 22.24
C LYS A 156 15.47 7.11 21.28
N ILE A 157 15.00 6.28 20.36
CA ILE A 157 15.78 5.85 19.19
C ILE A 157 15.29 6.63 17.98
N THR A 158 16.21 7.32 17.28
CA THR A 158 15.92 7.94 15.99
C THR A 158 16.57 7.11 14.89
N TYR A 159 15.75 6.53 14.03
CA TYR A 159 16.18 5.79 12.86
C TYR A 159 16.40 6.71 11.67
N HIS A 160 17.52 6.52 10.96
CA HIS A 160 17.89 7.23 9.75
C HIS A 160 17.86 6.25 8.58
N LEU A 161 16.70 6.16 7.92
CA LEU A 161 16.40 5.10 6.97
C LEU A 161 16.42 5.61 5.54
N LYS A 162 17.40 5.14 4.78
CA LYS A 162 17.50 5.42 3.36
C LYS A 162 16.66 4.45 2.52
N ARG A 163 15.66 4.94 1.79
CA ARG A 163 14.89 4.10 0.86
C ARG A 163 15.76 3.62 -0.30
N ASP A 164 15.48 2.40 -0.77
CA ASP A 164 15.99 1.91 -2.05
C ASP A 164 15.45 2.82 -3.17
N THR A 165 16.16 2.91 -4.30
CA THR A 165 15.70 3.76 -5.42
C THR A 165 14.33 3.30 -5.93
N TYR A 166 13.41 4.24 -6.10
CA TYR A 166 12.05 3.94 -6.55
C TYR A 166 11.52 5.03 -7.48
N ILE A 167 10.49 4.70 -8.26
CA ILE A 167 9.73 5.65 -9.08
C ILE A 167 8.39 5.93 -8.38
N PRO A 168 8.12 7.16 -7.89
CA PRO A 168 6.90 7.48 -7.15
C PRO A 168 5.62 7.12 -7.91
N ARG A 169 5.54 7.43 -9.22
CA ARG A 169 4.38 7.11 -10.06
C ARG A 169 4.05 5.62 -10.07
N ASP A 170 5.07 4.76 -10.03
CA ASP A 170 4.88 3.32 -10.02
C ASP A 170 4.41 2.81 -8.66
N VAL A 171 4.90 3.40 -7.56
CA VAL A 171 4.37 3.15 -6.20
C VAL A 171 2.88 3.53 -6.14
N LEU A 172 2.50 4.68 -6.71
CA LEU A 172 1.12 5.13 -6.81
C LEU A 172 0.27 4.14 -7.64
N LYS A 173 0.76 3.69 -8.79
CA LYS A 173 0.10 2.67 -9.61
C LYS A 173 -0.16 1.39 -8.81
N THR A 174 0.77 0.97 -7.95
CA THR A 174 0.56 -0.19 -7.09
C THR A 174 -0.58 0.01 -6.11
N PHE A 175 -0.70 1.17 -5.44
CA PHE A 175 -1.86 1.47 -4.59
C PHE A 175 -3.17 1.45 -5.38
N VAL A 176 -3.19 2.06 -6.57
CA VAL A 176 -4.38 2.08 -7.42
C VAL A 176 -4.75 0.68 -7.92
N LYS A 177 -3.75 -0.14 -8.26
CA LYS A 177 -3.94 -1.56 -8.62
C LYS A 177 -4.60 -2.33 -7.49
N MET A 178 -4.17 -2.14 -6.24
CA MET A 178 -4.82 -2.76 -5.08
C MET A 178 -6.29 -2.32 -4.97
N GLY A 179 -6.57 -1.02 -5.04
CA GLY A 179 -7.93 -0.49 -4.96
C GLY A 179 -8.85 -0.98 -6.07
N VAL A 180 -8.41 -0.91 -7.32
CA VAL A 180 -9.17 -1.39 -8.49
C VAL A 180 -9.40 -2.91 -8.44
N SER A 181 -8.47 -3.66 -7.85
CA SER A 181 -8.62 -5.11 -7.67
C SER A 181 -9.73 -5.48 -6.68
N LEU A 182 -10.24 -4.54 -5.89
CA LEU A 182 -11.33 -4.78 -4.92
C LEU A 182 -12.71 -4.40 -5.45
N ILE A 183 -12.75 -3.67 -6.57
CA ILE A 183 -14.02 -3.21 -7.17
C ILE A 183 -14.80 -4.42 -7.70
N PRO A 184 -16.08 -4.58 -7.37
CA PRO A 184 -16.95 -5.61 -7.95
C PRO A 184 -17.05 -5.47 -9.48
N ASP A 185 -17.17 -6.59 -10.20
CA ASP A 185 -17.19 -6.58 -11.68
C ASP A 185 -18.33 -5.71 -12.27
N ASN A 186 -19.48 -5.67 -11.60
CA ASN A 186 -20.63 -4.82 -12.00
C ASN A 186 -20.41 -3.31 -11.78
N GLU A 187 -19.31 -2.92 -11.15
CA GLU A 187 -18.95 -1.52 -10.87
C GLU A 187 -17.65 -1.09 -11.54
N LEU A 188 -17.03 -1.96 -12.35
CA LEU A 188 -15.67 -1.75 -12.85
C LEU A 188 -15.59 -0.80 -14.06
N THR A 189 -16.63 -0.73 -14.89
CA THR A 189 -16.65 0.05 -16.14
C THR A 189 -16.15 1.50 -16.00
N PRO A 190 -16.54 2.28 -14.96
CA PRO A 190 -16.03 3.63 -14.75
C PRO A 190 -14.49 3.74 -14.58
N PHE A 191 -13.82 2.63 -14.27
CA PHE A 191 -12.38 2.56 -13.96
C PHE A 191 -11.54 1.98 -15.10
N GLU A 192 -12.13 1.71 -16.28
CA GLU A 192 -11.39 1.21 -17.44
C GLU A 192 -10.19 2.10 -17.83
N PRO A 193 -10.31 3.45 -17.88
CA PRO A 193 -9.14 4.31 -18.12
C PRO A 193 -8.05 4.16 -17.04
N LEU A 194 -8.46 3.96 -15.79
CA LEU A 194 -7.53 3.79 -14.67
C LEU A 194 -6.77 2.46 -14.76
N ILE A 195 -7.44 1.38 -15.20
CA ILE A 195 -6.83 0.08 -15.48
C ILE A 195 -5.77 0.19 -16.57
N LYS A 196 -6.10 0.85 -17.68
CA LYS A 196 -5.14 1.09 -18.78
C LYS A 196 -3.96 1.93 -18.32
N TRP A 197 -4.19 2.93 -17.47
CA TRP A 197 -3.12 3.74 -16.90
C TRP A 197 -2.18 2.95 -15.98
N ILE A 198 -2.71 2.05 -15.14
CA ILE A 198 -1.88 1.13 -14.34
C ILE A 198 -0.93 0.35 -15.26
N LYS A 199 -1.45 -0.20 -16.37
CA LYS A 199 -0.66 -0.92 -17.38
C LYS A 199 0.31 -0.04 -18.18
N GLY A 200 0.14 1.28 -18.14
CA GLY A 200 0.93 2.20 -18.95
C GLY A 200 0.47 2.28 -20.41
N ASP A 201 -0.72 1.76 -20.71
CA ASP A 201 -1.32 1.83 -22.05
C ASP A 201 -1.88 3.25 -22.33
N GLU A 202 -2.26 3.98 -21.28
CA GLU A 202 -2.79 5.34 -21.35
C GLU A 202 -2.15 6.25 -20.29
N THR A 203 -2.21 7.56 -20.54
CA THR A 203 -1.92 8.59 -19.53
C THR A 203 -3.22 9.14 -18.99
N ILE A 204 -3.24 9.51 -17.70
CA ILE A 204 -4.36 10.21 -17.09
C ILE A 204 -3.88 11.57 -16.62
N ASP A 205 -4.64 12.61 -16.98
CA ASP A 205 -4.43 13.98 -16.54
C ASP A 205 -5.14 14.22 -15.20
N PHE A 206 -4.80 13.40 -14.21
CA PHE A 206 -5.29 13.54 -12.85
C PHE A 206 -4.12 13.40 -11.88
N THR A 207 -4.04 14.36 -10.94
CA THR A 207 -3.12 14.30 -9.82
C THR A 207 -3.79 13.54 -8.69
N ILE A 208 -3.20 12.42 -8.27
CA ILE A 208 -3.71 11.63 -7.15
C ILE A 208 -2.87 11.95 -5.92
N SER A 209 -3.49 12.56 -4.93
CA SER A 209 -2.90 12.78 -3.60
C SER A 209 -3.31 11.65 -2.66
N ILE A 210 -2.36 11.16 -1.86
CA ILE A 210 -2.63 10.13 -0.86
C ILE A 210 -2.65 10.80 0.51
N ASN A 211 -3.80 10.75 1.18
CA ASN A 211 -3.90 11.07 2.59
C ASN A 211 -3.26 9.91 3.38
N HIS A 212 -2.16 10.19 4.07
CA HIS A 212 -1.45 9.24 4.92
C HIS A 212 -1.66 9.59 6.39
N THR A 213 -2.06 8.60 7.18
CA THR A 213 -2.15 8.71 8.65
C THR A 213 -1.20 7.71 9.27
N PHE A 214 -0.26 8.19 10.07
CA PHE A 214 0.56 7.36 10.94
C PHE A 214 -0.04 7.33 12.34
N ARG A 215 -0.25 6.14 12.89
CA ARG A 215 -0.80 5.93 14.22
C ARG A 215 0.31 5.51 15.19
N PRO A 216 0.72 6.35 16.14
CA PRO A 216 1.77 5.97 17.08
C PRO A 216 1.33 4.86 18.03
N GLY A 217 2.31 4.07 18.47
CA GLY A 217 2.13 2.97 19.42
C GLY A 217 2.24 1.58 18.79
N VAL A 218 1.91 0.55 19.57
CA VAL A 218 2.10 -0.84 19.16
C VAL A 218 0.85 -1.36 18.46
N TYR A 219 1.00 -1.68 17.17
CA TYR A 219 -0.05 -2.28 16.36
C TYR A 219 0.26 -3.73 16.00
N PRO A 220 -0.77 -4.60 15.84
CA PRO A 220 -0.59 -5.95 15.31
C PRO A 220 0.07 -5.90 13.93
N ASN A 221 1.05 -6.78 13.71
CA ASN A 221 1.79 -6.90 12.43
C ASN A 221 1.18 -7.95 11.48
N ASP A 222 0.03 -8.49 11.85
CA ASP A 222 -0.73 -9.49 11.10
C ASP A 222 -2.17 -9.02 10.79
N PHE A 223 -2.44 -7.73 10.99
CA PHE A 223 -3.73 -7.10 10.69
C PHE A 223 -3.63 -6.16 9.50
N ILE A 224 -4.53 -6.33 8.52
CA ILE A 224 -4.70 -5.41 7.40
C ILE A 224 -6.19 -5.07 7.29
N PHE A 225 -6.52 -3.79 7.22
CA PHE A 225 -7.86 -3.33 6.86
C PHE A 225 -7.83 -2.71 5.48
N LEU A 226 -8.85 -2.97 4.68
CA LEU A 226 -9.00 -2.37 3.37
C LEU A 226 -10.47 -2.18 3.03
N THR A 227 -10.78 -1.08 2.35
CA THR A 227 -12.15 -0.78 1.91
C THR A 227 -12.14 0.07 0.65
N VAL A 228 -13.15 -0.12 -0.19
CA VAL A 228 -13.44 0.77 -1.32
C VAL A 228 -14.83 1.37 -1.09
N LEU A 229 -14.85 2.70 -1.11
CA LEU A 229 -16.03 3.52 -0.94
C LEU A 229 -16.39 4.13 -2.29
N ARG A 230 -17.62 3.94 -2.79
CA ARG A 230 -18.13 4.64 -3.98
C ARG A 230 -19.04 5.78 -3.54
N ARG A 231 -18.89 6.97 -4.11
CA ARG A 231 -19.78 8.09 -3.78
C ARG A 231 -21.24 7.76 -4.13
N LYS A 232 -22.17 8.28 -3.35
CA LYS A 232 -23.61 8.14 -3.62
C LYS A 232 -23.98 8.90 -4.89
N LYS A 233 -24.97 8.37 -5.65
CA LYS A 233 -25.34 8.86 -6.99
C LYS A 233 -25.63 10.37 -7.09
N ILE A 234 -26.15 10.97 -6.02
CA ILE A 234 -26.52 12.40 -5.99
C ILE A 234 -25.34 13.34 -5.70
N ILE A 235 -24.18 12.80 -5.32
CA ILE A 235 -22.98 13.55 -4.94
C ILE A 235 -22.02 13.60 -6.13
N ASN A 236 -21.48 14.79 -6.45
CA ASN A 236 -20.54 14.99 -7.56
C ASN A 236 -19.38 15.95 -7.25
N HIS A 237 -19.22 16.35 -5.98
CA HIS A 237 -18.17 17.25 -5.51
C HIS A 237 -17.06 16.53 -4.72
N VAL A 238 -17.10 15.19 -4.70
CA VAL A 238 -16.12 14.31 -4.04
C VAL A 238 -15.70 13.21 -5.03
N PRO A 239 -14.52 12.59 -4.87
CA PRO A 239 -14.04 11.53 -5.75
C PRO A 239 -15.07 10.43 -5.96
N TYR A 240 -15.18 9.92 -7.18
CA TYR A 240 -16.12 8.86 -7.53
C TYR A 240 -15.95 7.63 -6.64
N ALA A 241 -14.71 7.23 -6.37
CA ALA A 241 -14.41 6.25 -5.35
C ALA A 241 -13.16 6.62 -4.55
N VAL A 242 -13.05 6.04 -3.35
CA VAL A 242 -11.91 6.18 -2.44
C VAL A 242 -11.48 4.78 -2.00
N PHE A 243 -10.19 4.49 -2.12
CA PHE A 243 -9.57 3.30 -1.55
C PHE A 243 -8.86 3.66 -0.26
N ILE A 244 -9.07 2.84 0.77
CA ILE A 244 -8.38 2.94 2.06
C ILE A 244 -7.69 1.62 2.34
N LEU A 245 -6.42 1.69 2.75
CA LEU A 245 -5.58 0.57 3.14
C LEU A 245 -4.90 0.91 4.46
N SER A 246 -5.05 0.05 5.47
CA SER A 246 -4.32 0.13 6.73
C SER A 246 -3.55 -1.16 6.98
N TYR A 247 -2.27 -1.02 7.32
CA TYR A 247 -1.42 -2.11 7.77
C TYR A 247 -0.37 -1.55 8.74
N GLY A 248 -0.01 -2.32 9.76
CA GLY A 248 0.89 -1.83 10.82
C GLY A 248 0.38 -0.50 11.39
N ASN A 249 1.25 0.52 11.40
CA ASN A 249 0.93 1.84 11.92
C ASN A 249 0.30 2.78 10.88
N ASP A 250 0.31 2.41 9.59
CA ASP A 250 -0.09 3.31 8.51
C ASP A 250 -1.56 3.12 8.11
N ILE A 251 -2.18 4.22 7.66
CA ILE A 251 -3.41 4.26 6.87
C ILE A 251 -3.14 5.10 5.63
N PHE A 252 -3.29 4.51 4.45
CA PHE A 252 -3.24 5.19 3.16
C PHE A 252 -4.65 5.29 2.59
N GLN A 253 -5.03 6.50 2.21
CA GLN A 253 -6.32 6.81 1.61
C GLN A 253 -6.10 7.60 0.34
N LEU A 254 -6.65 7.12 -0.78
CA LEU A 254 -6.52 7.78 -2.07
C LEU A 254 -7.80 7.68 -2.90
N PRO A 255 -8.08 8.69 -3.74
CA PRO A 255 -9.16 8.58 -4.71
C PRO A 255 -8.82 7.54 -5.78
N LEU A 256 -9.83 6.75 -6.17
CA LEU A 256 -9.81 5.98 -7.41
C LEU A 256 -10.61 6.77 -8.44
N THR A 257 -9.89 7.44 -9.34
CA THR A 257 -10.52 8.37 -10.28
C THR A 257 -11.24 7.62 -11.40
N ALA A 258 -12.52 7.90 -11.55
CA ALA A 258 -13.29 7.50 -12.72
C ALA A 258 -13.39 8.70 -13.66
N VAL A 259 -12.58 8.70 -14.73
CA VAL A 259 -12.32 9.88 -15.60
C VAL A 259 -13.61 10.60 -16.01
N ASP A 260 -14.61 9.86 -16.50
CA ASP A 260 -15.88 10.43 -16.96
C ASP A 260 -16.77 10.96 -15.83
N TYR A 261 -16.60 10.43 -14.62
CA TYR A 261 -17.40 10.78 -13.45
C TYR A 261 -16.75 11.91 -12.62
N ASP A 262 -15.44 12.07 -12.73
CA ASP A 262 -14.64 13.02 -11.94
C ASP A 262 -14.17 14.23 -12.75
N GLN A 263 -14.70 14.47 -13.94
CA GLN A 263 -14.36 15.62 -14.79
C GLN A 263 -14.43 16.96 -14.05
N LYS A 264 -15.42 17.13 -13.15
CA LYS A 264 -15.58 18.33 -12.32
C LYS A 264 -14.49 18.54 -11.29
N LEU A 265 -13.75 17.48 -10.95
CA LEU A 265 -12.66 17.50 -10.00
C LEU A 265 -11.31 17.65 -10.70
N ASN A 266 -11.26 17.60 -12.03
CA ASN A 266 -10.02 17.77 -12.76
C ASN A 266 -9.44 19.17 -12.52
N GLY A 267 -8.14 19.25 -12.23
CA GLY A 267 -7.45 20.48 -11.85
C GLY A 267 -7.83 21.08 -10.49
N CYS A 268 -8.74 20.45 -9.74
CA CYS A 268 -9.08 20.88 -8.38
C CYS A 268 -8.18 20.20 -7.35
N ASP A 269 -7.81 20.93 -6.30
CA ASP A 269 -7.28 20.29 -5.09
C ASP A 269 -8.42 19.51 -4.41
N ILE A 270 -8.41 18.20 -4.59
CA ILE A 270 -9.39 17.30 -3.96
C ILE A 270 -9.04 17.19 -2.47
N ASP A 271 -9.60 18.09 -1.66
CA ASP A 271 -9.52 18.02 -0.20
C ASP A 271 -10.72 17.23 0.35
N PHE A 272 -10.45 16.07 0.93
CA PHE A 272 -11.44 15.28 1.65
C PHE A 272 -10.87 14.79 2.99
N PRO A 273 -11.70 14.65 4.05
CA PRO A 273 -11.25 14.34 5.40
C PRO A 273 -10.39 13.07 5.47
N PHE A 274 -9.41 13.03 6.37
CA PHE A 274 -8.70 11.79 6.66
C PHE A 274 -9.66 10.75 7.25
N PHE A 275 -9.57 9.52 6.77
CA PHE A 275 -10.32 8.38 7.27
C PHE A 275 -9.71 7.91 8.57
N PHE A 276 -10.55 7.70 9.57
CA PHE A 276 -10.10 7.37 10.90
C PHE A 276 -10.48 5.94 11.24
N LEU A 277 -9.49 5.12 11.61
CA LEU A 277 -9.74 3.89 12.35
C LEU A 277 -9.59 4.17 13.84
N PRO A 278 -10.46 3.64 14.72
CA PRO A 278 -10.32 3.79 16.16
C PRO A 278 -8.89 3.49 16.60
N ASN A 279 -8.22 4.48 17.18
CA ASN A 279 -6.91 4.32 17.77
C ASN A 279 -7.10 3.89 19.23
N ASN A 280 -6.45 2.80 19.62
CA ASN A 280 -6.44 2.31 21.00
C ASN A 280 -5.26 2.86 21.81
N THR A 281 -4.55 3.86 21.28
CA THR A 281 -3.39 4.48 21.94
C THR A 281 -3.73 5.90 22.38
N ASP A 282 -3.06 6.35 23.43
CA ASP A 282 -3.19 7.72 23.97
C ASP A 282 -2.46 8.77 23.11
N PHE A 283 -1.82 8.34 22.02
CA PHE A 283 -1.05 9.20 21.14
C PHE A 283 -1.90 9.71 19.97
N ASP A 284 -1.77 11.00 19.69
CA ASP A 284 -2.43 11.61 18.54
C ASP A 284 -1.83 11.08 17.23
N PRO A 285 -2.66 10.72 16.23
CA PRO A 285 -2.18 10.34 14.92
C PRO A 285 -1.50 11.52 14.20
N LEU A 286 -0.50 11.20 13.38
CA LEU A 286 0.14 12.15 12.47
C LEU A 286 -0.52 12.07 11.10
N PHE A 287 -0.78 13.21 10.49
CA PHE A 287 -1.45 13.32 9.20
C PHE A 287 -0.56 14.02 8.19
N GLU A 288 -0.42 13.46 7.00
CA GLU A 288 0.28 14.09 5.89
C GLU A 288 -0.37 13.76 4.54
N ARG A 289 -0.04 14.56 3.52
CA ARG A 289 -0.44 14.29 2.14
C ARG A 289 0.80 13.90 1.34
N LEU A 290 0.82 12.68 0.83
CA LEU A 290 1.87 12.20 -0.04
C LEU A 290 1.56 12.53 -1.49
N ASN A 291 2.55 13.05 -2.21
CA ASN A 291 2.50 13.25 -3.66
C ASN A 291 3.43 12.26 -4.35
N LEU A 292 2.83 11.23 -4.95
CA LEU A 292 3.55 10.18 -5.69
C LEU A 292 3.34 10.29 -7.20
N ASN A 293 3.06 11.48 -7.73
CA ASN A 293 2.76 11.65 -9.17
C ASN A 293 4.01 11.75 -10.05
N ASN A 294 5.21 11.94 -9.47
CA ASN A 294 6.45 12.11 -10.21
C ASN A 294 6.92 10.80 -10.89
N THR A 295 7.35 10.88 -12.15
CA THR A 295 7.84 9.77 -12.97
C THR A 295 9.35 9.57 -12.90
N CYS A 296 10.10 10.52 -12.32
CA CYS A 296 11.54 10.41 -12.15
C CYS A 296 11.90 9.52 -10.96
N ALA A 297 12.98 8.76 -11.10
CA ALA A 297 13.50 7.94 -10.02
C ALA A 297 14.02 8.81 -8.85
N VAL A 298 13.52 8.54 -7.66
CA VAL A 298 13.99 9.15 -6.40
C VAL A 298 15.11 8.29 -5.84
N LYS A 299 16.25 8.92 -5.53
CA LYS A 299 17.44 8.27 -5.00
C LYS A 299 17.80 8.86 -3.65
N ASN A 300 18.25 8.02 -2.73
CA ASN A 300 18.77 8.43 -1.43
C ASN A 300 17.77 9.21 -0.56
N GLU A 301 16.47 9.03 -0.76
CA GLU A 301 15.46 9.60 0.14
C GLU A 301 15.68 9.06 1.55
N GLN A 302 15.72 9.97 2.52
CA GLN A 302 15.87 9.68 3.93
C GLN A 302 14.51 9.76 4.62
N VAL A 303 14.21 8.76 5.44
CA VAL A 303 13.04 8.71 6.31
C VAL A 303 13.54 8.68 7.75
N LEU A 304 13.10 9.65 8.54
CA LEU A 304 13.36 9.68 9.97
C LEU A 304 12.19 9.04 10.71
N VAL A 305 12.49 8.09 11.60
CA VAL A 305 11.48 7.48 12.47
C VAL A 305 11.96 7.52 13.90
N ASP A 306 11.15 8.13 14.75
CA ASP A 306 11.37 8.20 16.18
C ASP A 306 10.58 7.09 16.88
N ILE A 307 11.26 6.34 17.75
CA ILE A 307 10.64 5.37 18.65
C ILE A 307 11.02 5.72 20.08
N GLU A 308 10.03 5.99 20.91
CA GLU A 308 10.19 6.32 22.32
C GLU A 308 9.80 5.12 23.19
N PHE A 309 10.53 4.93 24.28
CA PHE A 309 10.35 3.80 25.20
C PHE A 309 10.06 4.28 26.62
N SER A 310 9.18 3.56 27.32
CA SER A 310 8.93 3.79 28.75
C SER A 310 10.17 3.46 29.60
N GLU A 311 10.92 2.43 29.20
CA GLU A 311 12.07 1.89 29.94
C GLU A 311 13.20 1.48 29.00
N VAL A 312 14.44 1.63 29.47
CA VAL A 312 15.65 1.21 28.76
C VAL A 312 16.47 0.36 29.72
N ASN A 313 16.76 -0.88 29.32
CA ASN A 313 17.60 -1.80 30.09
C ASN A 313 18.92 -2.04 29.35
N LYS A 314 20.03 -1.69 29.98
CA LYS A 314 21.37 -2.01 29.47
C LYS A 314 21.68 -3.47 29.78
N ILE A 315 21.89 -4.27 28.73
CA ILE A 315 22.35 -5.65 28.85
C ILE A 315 23.84 -5.65 28.55
N THR A 316 24.67 -6.04 29.52
CA THR A 316 26.08 -6.32 29.29
C THR A 316 26.17 -7.69 28.63
N ILE A 317 26.66 -7.73 27.39
CA ILE A 317 26.85 -8.96 26.60
C ILE A 317 28.30 -9.43 26.75
#